data_AF-A0A3M1A8I7-F1
#
_entry.id   AF-A0A3M1A8I7-F1
#
_cell.length_a   1.000
_cell.length_b   1.000
_cell.length_c   1.000
_cell.angle_alpha   90.00
_cell.angle_beta   90.00
_cell.angle_gamma   90.00
#
_symmetry.space_group_name_H-M   'P 1'
#
loop_
_entity.id
_entity.type
_entity.pdbx_description
1 polymer ?
#
loop_
_entity_poly.entity_id
_entity_poly.type
_entity_poly.pdbx_seq_one_letter_code
_entity_poly.pdbx_strand_id
1 'polypeptide(L)'
;YEVIITNAFKQIDFVKDKILVEVQFGKYPFMFYDLAKFQYFFNENKAEVGVEIVPCYALYKNMSTGVSYGEQLIFDIERLKRHFPAVPVKVILIDA
;
A
#
# COMPACT_ATOMS: atom_id res chain seq x y z
N TYR A 1 -34.39 2.51 -12.35
CA TYR A 1 -33.95 1.19 -11.83
C TYR A 1 -32.82 1.43 -10.86
N GLU A 2 -32.93 0.94 -9.61
CA GLU A 2 -31.79 0.91 -8.69
C GLU A 2 -30.90 -0.28 -9.06
N VAL A 3 -29.66 0.01 -9.43
CA VAL A 3 -28.64 -1.03 -9.66
C VAL A 3 -27.99 -1.33 -8.31
N ILE A 4 -28.23 -2.52 -7.77
CA ILE A 4 -27.59 -3.00 -6.54
C ILE A 4 -26.40 -3.87 -6.93
N ILE A 5 -25.19 -3.43 -6.58
CA ILE A 5 -23.97 -4.22 -6.76
C ILE A 5 -23.68 -4.97 -5.46
N THR A 6 -23.67 -6.30 -5.51
CA THR A 6 -23.34 -7.17 -4.38
C THR A 6 -21.91 -7.71 -4.51
N ASN A 7 -21.33 -8.18 -3.39
CA ASN A 7 -20.01 -8.84 -3.35
C ASN A 7 -18.79 -7.99 -3.74
N ALA A 8 -18.86 -6.66 -3.61
CA ALA A 8 -17.65 -5.84 -3.66
C ALA A 8 -16.89 -5.97 -2.33
N PHE A 9 -15.64 -6.43 -2.38
CA PHE A 9 -14.77 -6.56 -1.21
C PHE A 9 -13.36 -6.04 -1.50
N LYS A 10 -12.60 -5.81 -0.43
CA LYS A 10 -11.16 -5.58 -0.49
C LYS A 10 -10.45 -6.75 0.17
N GLN A 11 -9.27 -7.08 -0.32
CA GLN A 11 -8.44 -8.14 0.20
C GLN A 11 -7.03 -7.61 0.41
N ILE A 12 -6.39 -8.06 1.50
CA ILE A 12 -4.98 -7.80 1.80
C ILE A 12 -4.21 -9.09 1.57
N ASP A 13 -2.97 -9.00 1.08
CA ASP A 13 -2.11 -10.16 0.85
C ASP A 13 -1.86 -10.96 2.14
N PHE A 14 -1.40 -10.31 3.21
CA PHE A 14 -1.18 -10.96 4.50
C PHE A 14 -1.74 -10.14 5.66
N VAL A 15 -2.39 -10.83 6.59
CA VAL A 15 -2.96 -10.24 7.81
C VAL A 15 -2.60 -11.07 9.01
N LYS A 16 -2.07 -10.42 10.05
CA LYS A 16 -1.85 -11.05 11.36
C LYS A 16 -1.97 -10.01 12.46
N ASP A 17 -2.76 -10.29 13.49
CA ASP A 17 -2.88 -9.43 14.68
C ASP A 17 -3.15 -7.95 14.34
N LYS A 18 -4.07 -7.69 13.39
CA LYS A 18 -4.40 -6.36 12.84
C LYS A 18 -3.24 -5.60 12.17
N ILE A 19 -2.15 -6.29 11.86
CA ILE A 19 -1.08 -5.80 10.98
C ILE A 19 -1.39 -6.30 9.57
N LEU A 20 -1.48 -5.36 8.65
CA LEU A 20 -1.72 -5.61 7.23
C LEU A 20 -0.40 -5.51 6.48
N VAL A 21 -0.10 -6.46 5.59
CA VAL A 21 1.12 -6.47 4.79
C VAL A 21 0.78 -6.64 3.33
N GLU A 22 1.37 -5.80 2.48
CA GLU A 22 1.32 -5.88 1.02
C GLU A 22 2.74 -5.96 0.46
N VAL A 23 2.91 -6.75 -0.61
CA VAL A 23 4.17 -6.85 -1.35
C VAL A 23 3.93 -6.28 -2.74
N GLN A 24 4.49 -5.11 -3.01
CA GLN A 24 4.14 -4.34 -4.19
C GLN A 24 5.35 -4.10 -5.11
N PHE A 25 5.46 -4.94 -6.14
CA PHE A 25 6.42 -4.80 -7.25
C PHE A 25 5.74 -4.39 -8.57
N GLY A 26 4.57 -3.78 -8.46
CA GLY A 26 3.80 -3.29 -9.59
C GLY A 26 4.03 -1.81 -9.88
N LYS A 27 3.03 -1.24 -10.57
CA LYS A 27 3.00 0.18 -10.94
C LYS A 27 2.65 1.06 -9.73
N TYR A 28 3.13 2.29 -9.75
CA TYR A 28 2.91 3.30 -8.73
C TYR A 28 1.45 3.45 -8.25
N PRO A 29 0.41 3.44 -9.13
CA PRO A 29 -0.97 3.55 -8.66
C PRO A 29 -1.39 2.44 -7.70
N PHE A 30 -0.80 1.25 -7.80
CA PHE A 30 -1.10 0.14 -6.91
C PHE A 30 -0.46 0.31 -5.53
N MET A 31 0.78 0.80 -5.44
CA MET A 31 1.41 1.21 -4.15
C MET A 31 0.52 2.20 -3.39
N PHE A 32 -0.04 3.18 -4.11
CA PHE A 32 -0.93 4.18 -3.51
C PHE A 32 -2.31 3.60 -3.16
N TYR A 33 -2.80 2.66 -3.96
CA TYR A 33 -4.05 1.95 -3.69
C TYR A 33 -3.95 1.06 -2.45
N ASP A 34 -2.79 0.47 -2.17
CA ASP A 34 -2.54 -0.30 -0.96
C ASP A 34 -2.64 0.58 0.29
N LEU A 35 -2.18 1.83 0.25
CA LEU A 35 -2.43 2.80 1.33
C LEU A 35 -3.94 3.05 1.54
N ALA A 36 -4.73 3.11 0.47
CA ALA A 36 -6.18 3.25 0.56
C ALA A 36 -6.85 2.00 1.14
N LYS A 37 -6.31 0.80 0.85
CA LYS A 37 -6.74 -0.45 1.48
C LYS A 37 -6.43 -0.45 2.98
N PHE A 38 -5.22 -0.06 3.39
CA PHE A 38 -4.88 0.06 4.81
C PHE A 38 -5.80 1.05 5.52
N GLN A 39 -6.02 2.23 4.93
CA GLN A 39 -6.93 3.23 5.50
C GLN A 39 -8.36 2.71 5.63
N TYR A 40 -8.84 1.97 4.63
CA TYR A 40 -10.17 1.35 4.66
C TYR A 40 -10.32 0.41 5.86
N PHE A 41 -9.38 -0.52 6.04
CA PHE A 41 -9.45 -1.48 7.15
C PHE A 41 -9.17 -0.84 8.51
N PHE A 42 -8.37 0.22 8.56
CA PHE A 42 -8.19 1.05 9.77
C PHE A 42 -9.50 1.71 10.18
N ASN A 43 -10.24 2.29 9.23
CA ASN A 43 -11.57 2.88 9.48
C ASN A 43 -12.59 1.83 9.95
N GLU A 44 -12.45 0.57 9.53
CA GLU A 44 -13.25 -0.56 10.01
C GLU A 44 -12.76 -1.15 11.35
N ASN A 45 -11.75 -0.55 12.01
CA ASN A 45 -11.12 -1.04 13.24
C ASN A 45 -10.50 -2.45 13.11
N LYS A 46 -10.11 -2.82 11.88
CA LYS A 46 -9.49 -4.11 11.51
C LYS A 46 -7.98 -4.00 11.25
N ALA A 47 -7.43 -2.78 11.27
CA ALA A 47 -6.01 -2.53 11.12
C ALA A 47 -5.51 -1.57 12.20
N GLU A 48 -4.27 -1.78 12.66
CA GLU A 48 -3.56 -0.84 13.53
C GLU A 48 -2.31 -0.28 12.81
N VAL A 49 -1.71 -1.06 11.93
CA VAL A 49 -0.55 -0.69 11.11
C VAL A 49 -0.65 -1.33 9.72
N GLY A 50 -0.31 -0.57 8.69
CA GLY A 50 -0.04 -1.09 7.34
C GLY A 50 1.47 -1.25 7.11
N VAL A 51 1.88 -2.33 6.44
CA VAL A 51 3.26 -2.59 6.06
C VAL A 51 3.31 -2.75 4.55
N GLU A 52 4.14 -1.94 3.91
CA GLU A 52 4.28 -1.89 2.46
C GLU A 52 5.70 -2.32 2.09
N ILE A 53 5.86 -3.48 1.48
CA ILE A 53 7.15 -4.01 1.03
C ILE A 53 7.33 -3.69 -0.45
N VAL A 54 8.33 -2.88 -0.78
CA VAL A 54 8.54 -2.28 -2.10
C VAL A 54 10.01 -2.33 -2.49
N PRO A 55 10.35 -2.30 -3.80
CA PRO A 55 11.74 -2.37 -4.21
C PRO A 55 12.40 -1.01 -3.94
N CYS A 56 13.63 -1.02 -3.45
CA CYS A 56 14.44 0.20 -3.42
C CYS A 56 14.80 0.61 -4.86
N TYR A 57 15.30 1.82 -5.03
CA TYR A 57 15.69 2.35 -6.33
C TYR A 57 16.78 1.48 -7.01
N ALA A 58 17.68 0.87 -6.24
CA ALA A 58 18.73 -0.01 -6.77
C ALA A 58 18.14 -1.30 -7.39
N LEU A 59 17.23 -1.97 -6.69
CA LEU A 59 16.53 -3.14 -7.21
C LEU A 59 15.65 -2.77 -8.41
N TYR A 60 14.88 -1.69 -8.31
CA TYR A 60 14.02 -1.19 -9.39
C TYR A 60 14.75 -1.03 -10.73
N LYS A 61 16.01 -0.57 -10.73
CA LYS A 61 16.80 -0.42 -11.97
C LYS A 61 17.03 -1.73 -12.74
N ASN A 62 16.90 -2.86 -12.06
CA ASN A 62 17.05 -4.20 -12.63
C ASN A 62 15.70 -4.86 -12.93
N MET A 63 14.60 -4.11 -12.85
CA MET A 63 13.24 -4.60 -13.08
C MET A 63 12.64 -4.05 -14.38
N SER A 64 11.47 -4.58 -14.75
CA SER A 64 10.73 -4.15 -15.93
C SER A 64 10.34 -2.66 -15.87
N THR A 65 10.25 -1.99 -17.03
CA THR A 65 9.99 -0.55 -17.20
C THR A 65 8.64 -0.01 -16.66
N GLY A 66 7.83 -0.86 -16.03
CA GLY A 66 6.55 -0.48 -15.40
C GLY A 66 6.54 -0.63 -13.88
N VAL A 67 7.61 -1.13 -13.27
CA VAL A 67 7.71 -1.23 -11.81
C VAL A 67 7.96 0.16 -11.22
N SER A 68 7.51 0.41 -9.99
CA SER A 68 7.82 1.64 -9.26
C SER A 68 8.71 1.34 -8.06
N TYR A 69 9.34 2.36 -7.49
CA TYR A 69 10.31 2.22 -6.40
C TYR A 69 9.82 2.92 -5.12
N GLY A 70 10.18 2.37 -3.97
CA GLY A 70 9.62 2.78 -2.69
C GLY A 70 9.98 4.21 -2.27
N GLU A 71 11.13 4.74 -2.71
CA GLU A 71 11.51 6.12 -2.41
C GLU A 71 10.55 7.14 -3.04
N GLN A 72 9.93 6.81 -4.17
CA GLN A 72 8.85 7.62 -4.75
C GLN A 72 7.63 7.65 -3.82
N LEU A 73 7.21 6.48 -3.34
CA LEU A 73 6.08 6.35 -2.41
C LEU A 73 6.32 7.12 -1.11
N ILE A 74 7.52 6.98 -0.53
CA ILE A 74 7.91 7.70 0.70
C ILE A 74 7.80 9.21 0.49
N PHE A 75 8.37 9.71 -0.61
CA PHE A 75 8.33 11.13 -0.95
C PHE A 75 6.90 11.67 -1.05
N ASP A 76 5.98 10.88 -1.61
CA ASP A 76 4.58 11.28 -1.74
C ASP A 76 3.82 11.21 -0.40
N ILE A 77 4.03 10.17 0.41
CA ILE A 77 3.44 10.06 1.77
C ILE A 77 3.86 11.27 2.63
N GLU A 78 5.14 11.64 2.61
CA GLU A 78 5.64 12.78 3.38
C GLU A 78 4.95 14.10 2.98
N ARG A 79 4.65 14.27 1.68
CA ARG A 79 3.97 15.45 1.14
C ARG A 79 2.48 15.51 1.48
N LEU A 80 1.82 14.36 1.56
CA LEU A 80 0.43 14.26 2.00
C LEU A 80 0.28 14.55 3.49
N LYS A 81 1.40 14.52 4.24
CA LYS A 81 1.44 14.72 5.69
C LYS A 81 0.49 13.72 6.36
N ARG A 82 -0.17 14.13 7.46
CA ARG A 82 -1.12 13.28 8.20
C ARG A 82 -2.54 13.29 7.62
N HIS A 83 -2.75 13.81 6.40
CA HIS A 83 -4.08 13.80 5.80
C HIS A 83 -4.42 12.45 5.18
N PHE A 84 -3.41 11.75 4.64
CA PHE A 84 -3.59 10.44 4.05
C PHE A 84 -2.25 9.71 3.87
N PRO A 85 -2.15 8.42 4.25
CA PRO A 85 -3.06 7.69 5.13
C PRO A 85 -2.96 8.18 6.59
N ALA A 86 -4.06 8.11 7.33
CA ALA A 86 -4.11 8.33 8.77
C ALA A 86 -3.67 7.10 9.56
N VAL A 87 -3.84 5.90 9.00
CA VAL A 87 -3.26 4.66 9.55
C VAL A 87 -1.73 4.77 9.54
N PRO A 88 -1.03 4.39 10.62
CA PRO A 88 0.42 4.28 10.60
C PRO A 88 0.91 3.30 9.53
N VAL A 89 1.89 3.70 8.74
CA VAL A 89 2.47 2.87 7.67
C VAL A 89 3.97 2.66 7.90
N LYS A 90 4.40 1.40 7.78
CA LYS A 90 5.80 1.01 7.72
C LYS A 90 6.15 0.63 6.28
N VAL A 91 6.95 1.47 5.62
CA VAL A 91 7.52 1.12 4.32
C VAL A 91 8.82 0.34 4.53
N ILE A 92 8.97 -0.80 3.87
CA ILE A 92 10.17 -1.63 3.86
C ILE A 92 10.72 -1.64 2.44
N LEU A 93 11.88 -0.99 2.26
CA LEU A 93 12.62 -1.04 1.01
C LEU A 93 13.46 -2.32 0.98
N ILE A 94 13.34 -3.10 -0.09
CA ILE A 94 14.17 -4.29 -0.29
C ILE A 94 15.12 -4.13 -1.48
N ASP A 95 16.27 -4.77 -1.38
CA ASP A 95 17.26 -4.89 -2.44
C ASP A 95 17.49 -6.37 -2.80
N ALA A 96 18.33 -6.63 -3.81
CA ALA A 96 18.73 -7.96 -4.25
C ALA A 96 19.66 -8.70 -3.25
#